data_AF-A0A645B080-F1
#
_entry.id   AF-A0A645B080-F1
#
_cell.length_a   1.000
_cell.length_b   1.000
_cell.length_c   1.000
_cell.angle_alpha   90.00
_cell.angle_beta   90.00
_cell.angle_gamma   90.00
#
_symmetry.space_group_name_H-M   'P 1'
#
loop_
_entity.id
_entity.type
_entity.pdbx_description
1 polymer ?
#
loop_
_entity_poly.entity_id
_entity_poly.type
_entity_poly.pdbx_seq_one_letter_code
_entity_poly.pdbx_strand_id
1 'polypeptide(L)'
;MLLRLKEPLIQDGSYWLNVNEKGWPFVAVVEHDNLMDKKHYGGESLVYLGRYLPAEDEDFKKDAKQLLRDYEPYLLKLNKNFKKILIEASLRKNAFAQPITFRNYQQFLPKYETGWPGFYWISLQHVYPFDRGINHAIRIGRDLAKKIAQAEGLRRS
;
A
#
# COMPACT_ATOMS: atom_id res chain seq x y z
N MET A 1 -7.21 -1.91 -5.81
CA MET A 1 -7.54 -2.12 -7.24
C MET A 1 -6.94 -0.98 -8.03
N LEU A 2 -6.37 -1.24 -9.20
CA LEU A 2 -5.87 -0.21 -10.11
C LEU A 2 -6.82 -0.10 -11.30
N LEU A 3 -7.27 1.11 -11.60
CA LEU A 3 -8.09 1.42 -12.75
C LEU A 3 -7.25 2.20 -13.77
N ARG A 4 -7.35 1.79 -15.03
CA ARG A 4 -6.86 2.55 -16.19
C ARG A 4 -8.06 3.22 -16.84
N LEU A 5 -8.01 4.54 -16.96
CA LEU A 5 -9.12 5.36 -17.43
C LEU A 5 -8.69 6.28 -18.58
N LYS A 6 -9.63 6.61 -19.46
CA LYS A 6 -9.41 7.61 -20.53
C LYS A 6 -9.34 9.04 -20.00
N GLU A 7 -10.00 9.29 -18.88
CA GLU A 7 -10.13 10.60 -18.23
C GLU A 7 -10.05 10.40 -16.70
N PRO A 8 -9.65 11.44 -15.94
CA PRO A 8 -9.62 11.37 -14.47
C PRO A 8 -10.95 10.97 -13.85
N LEU A 9 -10.89 10.15 -12.81
CA LEU A 9 -12.03 9.84 -11.97
C LEU A 9 -12.38 11.03 -11.06
N ILE A 10 -11.36 11.68 -10.48
CA ILE A 10 -11.50 12.87 -9.65
C ILE A 10 -11.20 14.10 -10.52
N GLN A 11 -12.22 14.92 -10.78
CA GLN A 11 -12.16 16.00 -11.77
C GLN A 11 -11.64 17.34 -11.22
N ASP A 12 -11.45 17.47 -9.90
CA ASP A 12 -10.99 18.71 -9.26
C ASP A 12 -9.45 18.82 -9.13
N GLY A 13 -8.71 17.83 -9.63
CA GLY A 13 -7.25 17.78 -9.56
C GLY A 13 -6.68 17.21 -8.26
N SER A 14 -7.52 16.69 -7.36
CA SER A 14 -7.04 16.05 -6.13
C SER A 14 -6.23 14.79 -6.42
N TYR A 15 -5.04 14.68 -5.84
CA TYR A 15 -4.22 13.47 -5.89
C TYR A 15 -4.75 12.36 -4.98
N TRP A 16 -5.28 12.70 -3.81
CA TRP A 16 -5.69 11.75 -2.78
C TRP A 16 -7.02 12.13 -2.17
N LEU A 17 -7.98 11.20 -2.19
CA LEU A 17 -9.27 11.31 -1.52
C LEU A 17 -9.41 10.22 -0.45
N ASN A 18 -9.61 10.64 0.79
CA ASN A 18 -10.00 9.75 1.89
C ASN A 18 -11.51 9.54 1.85
N VAL A 19 -11.94 8.28 1.83
CA VAL A 19 -13.35 7.90 1.83
C VAL A 19 -13.72 7.42 3.23
N ASN A 20 -14.39 8.30 3.98
CA ASN A 20 -14.82 8.05 5.36
C ASN A 20 -16.32 7.73 5.46
N GLU A 21 -17.03 7.70 4.32
CA GLU A 21 -18.47 7.49 4.25
C GLU A 21 -18.81 6.02 4.55
N LYS A 22 -19.77 5.80 5.45
CA LYS A 22 -20.18 4.45 5.85
C LYS A 22 -20.75 3.68 4.67
N GLY A 23 -20.36 2.40 4.55
CA GLY A 23 -20.84 1.50 3.50
C GLY A 23 -20.08 1.59 2.18
N TRP A 24 -19.13 2.51 2.03
CA TRP A 24 -18.23 2.49 0.88
C TRP A 24 -17.26 1.31 0.96
N PRO A 25 -16.96 0.66 -0.18
CA PRO A 25 -16.18 -0.56 -0.18
C PRO A 25 -14.65 -0.31 -0.25
N PHE A 26 -14.21 0.94 -0.14
CA PHE A 26 -12.79 1.33 -0.13
C PHE A 26 -12.61 2.62 0.68
N VAL A 27 -11.40 2.84 1.19
CA VAL A 27 -11.07 3.96 2.09
C VAL A 27 -10.21 5.04 1.43
N ALA A 28 -9.63 4.74 0.27
CA ALA A 28 -8.78 5.68 -0.45
C ALA A 28 -9.02 5.59 -1.97
N VAL A 29 -9.03 6.74 -2.62
CA VAL A 29 -8.96 6.91 -4.07
C VAL A 29 -7.76 7.80 -4.36
N VAL A 30 -6.78 7.27 -5.09
CA VAL A 30 -5.53 7.98 -5.41
C VAL A 30 -5.45 8.15 -6.92
N GLU A 31 -5.61 9.39 -7.38
CA GLU A 31 -5.53 9.78 -8.79
C GLU A 31 -4.06 10.05 -9.13
N HIS A 32 -3.34 9.00 -9.55
CA HIS A 32 -1.89 9.04 -9.59
C HIS A 32 -1.35 10.01 -10.65
N ASP A 33 -2.13 10.26 -11.71
CA ASP A 33 -1.76 11.20 -12.75
C ASP A 33 -1.82 12.68 -12.33
N ASN A 34 -2.35 12.98 -11.14
CA ASN A 34 -2.22 14.31 -10.51
C ASN A 34 -0.88 14.50 -9.77
N LEU A 35 -0.12 13.42 -9.53
CA LEU A 35 1.27 13.48 -9.04
C LEU A 35 2.28 13.40 -10.19
N MET A 36 1.99 12.58 -11.20
CA MET A 36 2.87 12.32 -12.34
C MET A 36 2.10 12.49 -13.64
N ASP A 37 2.60 13.30 -14.57
CA ASP A 37 1.92 13.57 -15.84
C ASP A 37 1.57 12.28 -16.61
N LYS A 38 0.31 12.18 -17.07
CA LYS A 38 -0.23 11.04 -17.83
C LYS A 38 0.56 10.69 -19.09
N LYS A 39 1.42 11.57 -19.62
CA LYS A 39 2.38 11.25 -20.69
C LYS A 39 3.28 10.06 -20.34
N HIS A 40 3.52 9.83 -19.05
CA HIS A 40 4.28 8.68 -18.54
C HIS A 40 3.45 7.39 -18.49
N TYR A 41 2.14 7.48 -18.74
CA TYR A 41 1.16 6.39 -18.71
C TYR A 41 0.43 6.20 -20.04
N GLY A 42 1.06 6.60 -21.16
CA GLY A 42 0.43 6.46 -22.48
C GLY A 42 -0.79 7.37 -22.69
N GLY A 43 -0.91 8.45 -21.91
CA GLY A 43 -2.04 9.37 -21.96
C GLY A 43 -3.25 8.94 -21.13
N GLU A 44 -3.16 7.81 -20.43
CA GLU A 44 -4.22 7.29 -19.56
C GLU A 44 -4.14 7.86 -18.15
N SER A 45 -5.29 7.94 -17.48
CA SER A 45 -5.39 8.24 -16.05
C SER A 45 -5.33 6.95 -15.23
N LEU A 46 -4.60 6.99 -14.11
CA LEU A 46 -4.34 5.82 -13.26
C LEU A 46 -4.87 6.05 -11.84
N VAL A 47 -5.94 5.33 -11.48
CA VAL A 47 -6.54 5.41 -10.15
C VAL A 47 -6.21 4.19 -9.31
N TYR A 48 -5.71 4.39 -8.10
CA TYR A 48 -5.62 3.34 -7.08
C TYR A 48 -6.76 3.44 -6.07
N LEU A 49 -7.53 2.37 -5.95
CA LEU A 49 -8.52 2.17 -4.89
C LEU A 49 -7.92 1.34 -3.76
N GLY A 50 -7.80 1.94 -2.57
CA GLY A 50 -7.25 1.31 -1.37
C GLY A 50 -8.34 0.78 -0.44
N ARG A 51 -8.18 -0.47 0.03
CA ARG A 51 -9.08 -1.11 1.00
C ARG A 51 -8.28 -2.02 1.92
N TYR A 52 -8.62 -2.03 3.20
CA TYR A 52 -8.12 -2.99 4.19
C TYR A 52 -9.22 -3.98 4.53
N LEU A 53 -8.86 -5.27 4.58
CA LEU A 53 -9.75 -6.37 4.91
C LEU A 53 -8.96 -7.40 5.73
N PRO A 54 -9.62 -8.14 6.64
CA PRO A 54 -9.10 -9.40 7.14
C PRO A 54 -8.77 -10.37 5.99
N ALA A 55 -7.81 -11.26 6.18
CA ALA A 55 -7.41 -12.21 5.15
C ALA A 55 -8.51 -13.23 4.83
N GLU A 56 -9.41 -13.45 5.79
CA GLU A 56 -10.54 -14.38 5.73
C GLU A 56 -11.78 -13.77 5.06
N ASP A 57 -11.76 -12.47 4.74
CA ASP A 57 -12.90 -11.77 4.14
C ASP A 57 -13.24 -12.35 2.75
N GLU A 58 -14.53 -12.51 2.45
CA GLU A 58 -14.98 -13.06 1.17
C GLU A 58 -14.57 -12.19 -0.04
N ASP A 59 -14.43 -10.88 0.15
CA ASP A 59 -13.92 -9.98 -0.89
C ASP A 59 -12.43 -10.26 -1.20
N PHE A 60 -11.71 -10.87 -0.25
CA PHE A 60 -10.36 -11.36 -0.49
C PHE A 60 -10.33 -12.57 -1.45
N LYS A 61 -11.47 -13.23 -1.71
CA LYS A 61 -11.59 -14.30 -2.72
C LYS A 61 -12.08 -13.81 -4.08
N LYS A 62 -12.74 -12.65 -4.15
CA LYS A 62 -13.30 -12.09 -5.40
C LYS A 62 -12.23 -11.68 -6.42
N ASP A 63 -12.45 -11.93 -7.70
CA ASP A 63 -11.59 -11.40 -8.77
C ASP A 63 -11.79 -9.89 -9.01
N ALA A 64 -10.97 -9.31 -9.90
CA ALA A 64 -11.06 -7.88 -10.25
C ALA A 64 -12.44 -7.50 -10.80
N LYS A 65 -13.06 -8.36 -11.61
CA LYS A 65 -14.33 -8.10 -12.28
C LYS A 65 -15.50 -8.16 -11.28
N GLN A 66 -15.46 -9.10 -10.34
CA GLN A 66 -16.42 -9.23 -9.24
C GLN A 66 -16.37 -8.01 -8.34
N LEU A 67 -15.19 -7.63 -7.84
CA LEU A 67 -15.06 -6.42 -7.01
C LEU A 67 -15.42 -5.15 -7.75
N LEU A 68 -15.08 -5.06 -9.04
CA LEU A 68 -15.43 -3.88 -9.83
C LEU A 68 -16.95 -3.69 -9.91
N ARG A 69 -17.74 -4.77 -10.03
CA ARG A 69 -19.20 -4.68 -10.01
C ARG A 69 -19.71 -4.13 -8.67
N ASP A 70 -19.10 -4.53 -7.57
CA ASP A 70 -19.46 -4.03 -6.24
C ASP A 70 -19.06 -2.55 -6.06
N TYR A 71 -17.97 -2.13 -6.71
CA TYR A 71 -17.43 -0.77 -6.58
C TYR A 71 -18.08 0.22 -7.54
N GLU A 72 -18.59 -0.24 -8.67
CA GLU A 72 -19.16 0.57 -9.75
C GLU A 72 -20.22 1.60 -9.29
N PRO A 73 -21.19 1.26 -8.42
CA PRO A 73 -22.17 2.24 -7.95
C PRO A 73 -21.53 3.42 -7.21
N TYR A 74 -20.37 3.21 -6.57
CA TYR A 74 -19.63 4.24 -5.84
C TYR A 74 -18.73 5.04 -6.78
N LEU A 75 -18.12 4.38 -7.76
CA LEU A 75 -17.32 5.06 -8.79
C LEU A 75 -18.19 5.97 -9.66
N LEU A 76 -19.44 5.59 -9.94
CA LEU A 76 -20.42 6.44 -10.62
C LEU A 76 -20.82 7.69 -9.82
N LYS A 77 -20.72 7.66 -8.48
CA LYS A 77 -20.93 8.85 -7.64
C LYS A 77 -19.77 9.85 -7.78
N LEU A 78 -18.55 9.35 -7.99
CA LEU A 78 -17.36 10.18 -8.21
C LEU A 78 -17.33 10.75 -9.63
N ASN A 79 -17.61 9.91 -10.63
CA ASN A 79 -17.70 10.32 -12.03
C ASN A 79 -18.84 9.57 -12.72
N LYS A 80 -19.89 10.30 -13.12
CA LYS A 80 -21.08 9.73 -13.80
C LYS A 80 -20.73 9.06 -15.14
N ASN A 81 -19.62 9.43 -15.76
CA ASN A 81 -19.13 8.85 -17.01
C ASN A 81 -18.20 7.63 -16.79
N PHE A 82 -17.98 7.19 -15.55
CA PHE A 82 -17.04 6.11 -15.19
C PHE A 82 -17.07 4.92 -16.15
N LYS A 83 -18.27 4.42 -16.49
CA LYS A 83 -18.44 3.27 -17.41
C LYS A 83 -17.84 3.48 -18.80
N LYS A 84 -17.90 4.71 -19.33
CA LYS A 84 -17.43 5.05 -20.67
C LYS A 84 -15.92 5.26 -20.72
N ILE A 85 -15.35 5.71 -19.60
CA ILE A 85 -13.93 6.04 -19.47
C ILE A 85 -13.09 4.86 -18.98
N LEU A 86 -13.70 3.82 -18.39
CA LEU A 86 -12.99 2.62 -17.96
C LEU A 86 -12.34 1.90 -19.14
N ILE A 87 -11.03 1.72 -19.07
CA ILE A 87 -10.23 0.92 -20.01
C ILE A 87 -10.03 -0.47 -19.42
N GLU A 88 -9.51 -0.53 -18.19
CA GLU A 88 -9.20 -1.78 -17.51
C GLU A 88 -9.27 -1.62 -15.99
N ALA A 89 -9.65 -2.69 -15.30
CA ALA A 89 -9.48 -2.81 -13.85
C ALA A 89 -8.59 -4.03 -13.53
N SER A 90 -7.54 -3.81 -12.75
CA SER A 90 -6.66 -4.86 -12.26
C SER A 90 -6.64 -4.91 -10.74
N LEU A 91 -6.41 -6.10 -10.20
CA LEU A 91 -6.44 -6.35 -8.77
C LEU A 91 -5.08 -6.87 -8.30
N ARG A 92 -4.65 -6.34 -7.15
CA ARG A 92 -3.51 -6.83 -6.38
C ARG A 92 -3.98 -6.97 -4.94
N LYS A 93 -3.62 -8.09 -4.32
CA LYS A 93 -3.94 -8.42 -2.93
C LYS A 93 -2.65 -8.83 -2.22
N ASN A 94 -2.54 -8.47 -0.96
CA ASN A 94 -1.43 -8.89 -0.12
C ASN A 94 -1.98 -9.20 1.28
N ALA A 95 -1.91 -10.45 1.71
CA ALA A 95 -2.39 -10.88 3.02
C ALA A 95 -1.53 -10.32 4.16
N PHE A 96 -0.28 -9.95 3.87
CA PHE A 96 0.69 -9.44 4.84
C PHE A 96 1.10 -8.00 4.49
N ALA A 97 0.12 -7.15 4.14
CA ALA A 97 0.35 -5.80 3.66
C ALA A 97 0.80 -4.81 4.76
N GLN A 98 0.49 -5.10 6.03
CA GLN A 98 0.90 -4.30 7.18
C GLN A 98 0.94 -5.13 8.47
N PRO A 99 1.88 -4.85 9.39
CA PRO A 99 1.81 -5.36 10.76
C PRO A 99 0.55 -4.83 11.47
N ILE A 100 -0.14 -5.69 12.21
CA ILE A 100 -1.24 -5.27 13.07
C ILE A 100 -0.66 -5.01 14.47
N THR A 101 -0.58 -3.74 14.85
CA THR A 101 -0.11 -3.35 16.18
C THR A 101 -1.24 -3.50 17.20
N PHE A 102 -0.98 -4.23 18.29
CA PHE A 102 -1.91 -4.39 19.40
C PHE A 102 -1.32 -3.83 20.70
N ARG A 103 -2.12 -3.83 21.78
CA ARG A 103 -1.66 -3.34 23.08
C ARG A 103 -0.42 -4.12 23.53
N ASN A 104 0.62 -3.42 23.96
CA ASN A 104 1.91 -4.00 24.37
C ASN A 104 2.72 -4.68 23.25
N TYR A 105 2.48 -4.35 21.98
CA TYR A 105 3.21 -4.91 20.82
C TYR A 105 4.74 -4.83 20.95
N GLN A 106 5.28 -3.84 21.66
CA GLN A 106 6.72 -3.71 21.93
C GLN A 106 7.36 -4.97 22.53
N GLN A 107 6.60 -5.76 23.30
CA GLN A 107 7.07 -7.00 23.93
C GLN A 107 7.21 -8.16 22.93
N PHE A 108 6.62 -8.01 21.75
CA PHE A 108 6.57 -9.02 20.69
C PHE A 108 7.43 -8.62 19.48
N LEU A 109 8.22 -7.54 19.59
CA LEU A 109 9.08 -7.13 18.50
C LEU A 109 10.10 -8.24 18.19
N PRO A 110 10.27 -8.59 16.90
CA PRO A 110 11.27 -9.57 16.51
C PRO A 110 12.68 -9.08 16.84
N LYS A 111 13.55 -10.02 17.20
CA LYS A 111 15.00 -9.78 17.30
C LYS A 111 15.61 -9.70 15.91
N TYR A 112 16.70 -8.94 15.78
CA TYR A 112 17.47 -8.87 14.52
C TYR A 112 18.31 -10.13 14.30
N GLU A 113 18.82 -10.71 15.38
CA GLU A 113 19.60 -11.94 15.37
C GLU A 113 18.70 -13.13 15.02
N THR A 114 19.19 -13.99 14.14
CA THR A 114 18.56 -15.29 13.89
C THR A 114 19.24 -16.38 14.72
N GLY A 115 18.78 -17.63 14.57
CA GLY A 115 19.47 -18.78 15.17
C GLY A 115 20.83 -19.10 14.56
N TRP A 116 21.21 -18.44 13.47
CA TRP A 116 22.45 -18.70 12.73
C TRP A 116 23.46 -17.56 12.96
N PRO A 117 24.67 -17.85 13.47
CA PRO A 117 25.71 -16.84 13.66
C PRO A 117 26.02 -16.08 12.37
N GLY A 118 26.13 -14.75 12.46
CA GLY A 118 26.40 -13.88 11.31
C GLY A 118 25.20 -13.66 10.38
N PHE A 119 24.05 -14.29 10.63
CA PHE A 119 22.84 -14.08 9.84
C PHE A 119 21.80 -13.26 10.63
N TYR A 120 21.45 -12.12 10.05
CA TYR A 120 20.51 -11.17 10.62
C TYR A 120 19.35 -10.95 9.66
N TRP A 121 18.17 -10.62 10.20
CA TRP A 121 17.01 -10.31 9.40
C TRP A 121 16.37 -8.99 9.83
N ILE A 122 15.89 -8.24 8.85
CA ILE A 122 15.06 -7.05 9.06
C ILE A 122 13.88 -7.18 8.12
N SER A 123 12.72 -6.75 8.62
CA SER A 123 11.48 -6.70 7.88
C SER A 123 10.62 -5.54 8.38
N LEU A 124 9.49 -5.30 7.72
CA LEU A 124 8.49 -4.30 8.12
C LEU A 124 8.01 -4.49 9.57
N GLN A 125 8.07 -5.70 10.12
CA GLN A 125 7.72 -6.00 11.51
C GLN A 125 8.64 -5.32 12.54
N HIS A 126 9.84 -4.90 12.12
CA HIS A 126 10.78 -4.17 12.98
C HIS A 126 10.52 -2.65 12.97
N VAL A 127 9.68 -2.17 12.05
CA VAL A 127 9.32 -0.75 11.96
C VAL A 127 8.27 -0.45 13.04
N TYR A 128 8.74 0.00 14.19
CA TYR A 128 7.93 0.39 15.35
C TYR A 128 8.56 1.61 16.05
N PRO A 129 7.77 2.53 16.64
CA PRO A 129 6.29 2.63 16.62
C PRO A 129 5.75 3.30 15.34
N PHE A 130 6.57 3.43 14.31
CA PHE A 130 6.21 4.10 13.06
C PHE A 130 5.47 3.15 12.10
N ASP A 131 4.72 3.72 11.15
CA ASP A 131 4.09 2.97 10.08
C ASP A 131 5.10 2.67 8.94
N ARG A 132 4.63 2.01 7.87
CA ARG A 132 5.32 1.45 6.68
C ARG A 132 6.19 2.40 5.84
N GLY A 133 6.65 3.51 6.40
CA GLY A 133 7.57 4.44 5.77
C GLY A 133 8.92 3.79 5.42
N ILE A 134 9.30 3.88 4.15
CA ILE A 134 10.58 3.36 3.62
C ILE A 134 11.78 4.01 4.34
N ASN A 135 11.64 5.28 4.74
CA ASN A 135 12.63 6.00 5.53
C ASN A 135 13.02 5.25 6.82
N HIS A 136 12.04 4.65 7.51
CA HIS A 136 12.30 3.89 8.73
C HIS A 136 12.99 2.55 8.44
N ALA A 137 12.57 1.85 7.37
CA ALA A 137 13.22 0.62 6.94
C ALA A 137 14.71 0.86 6.58
N ILE A 138 15.01 1.93 5.84
CA ILE A 138 16.39 2.32 5.50
C ILE A 138 17.19 2.64 6.77
N ARG A 139 16.62 3.40 7.71
CA ARG A 139 17.28 3.77 8.96
C ARG A 139 17.64 2.52 9.77
N ILE A 140 16.69 1.63 10.01
CA ILE A 140 16.89 0.39 10.79
C ILE A 140 17.99 -0.47 10.14
N GLY A 141 17.96 -0.63 8.80
CA GLY A 141 19.00 -1.35 8.07
C GLY A 141 20.39 -0.76 8.28
N ARG A 142 20.53 0.57 8.17
CA ARG A 142 21.82 1.26 8.37
C ARG A 142 22.32 1.15 9.81
N ASP A 143 21.41 1.27 10.78
CA ASP A 143 21.78 1.22 12.20
C ASP A 143 22.20 -0.19 12.62
N LEU A 144 21.52 -1.24 12.12
CA LEU A 144 21.93 -2.61 12.36
C LEU A 144 23.29 -2.91 11.73
N ALA A 145 23.51 -2.51 10.46
CA ALA A 145 24.79 -2.72 9.79
C ALA A 145 25.97 -2.07 10.55
N LYS A 146 25.77 -0.87 11.11
CA LYS A 146 26.78 -0.20 11.95
C LYS A 146 27.06 -0.99 13.23
N LYS A 147 26.02 -1.49 13.91
CA LYS A 147 26.17 -2.30 15.13
C LYS A 147 26.97 -3.57 14.87
N ILE A 148 26.67 -4.27 13.77
CA ILE A 148 27.40 -5.49 13.37
C ILE A 148 28.88 -5.16 13.10
N ALA A 149 29.16 -4.11 12.31
CA ALA A 149 30.53 -3.72 12.01
C ALA A 149 31.35 -3.36 13.26
N GLN A 150 30.72 -2.70 14.24
CA GLN A 150 31.35 -2.39 15.53
C GLN A 150 31.63 -3.64 16.35
N ALA A 151 30.69 -4.59 16.41
CA ALA A 151 30.84 -5.84 17.15
C ALA A 151 31.94 -6.74 16.57
N GLU A 152 32.08 -6.76 15.25
CA GLU A 152 33.08 -7.57 14.52
C GLU A 152 34.45 -6.87 14.38
N GLY A 153 34.62 -5.66 14.94
CA GLY A 153 35.87 -4.90 14.82
C GLY A 153 36.18 -4.41 13.40
N LEU A 154 35.22 -4.47 12.48
CA LEU A 154 35.32 -4.01 11.11
C LEU A 154 35.27 -2.47 11.09
N ARG A 155 36.42 -1.81 11.26
CA ARG A 155 36.55 -0.36 11.05
C ARG A 155 36.33 -0.04 9.57
N ARG A 156 35.50 0.98 9.28
CA ARG A 156 35.40 1.57 7.94
C ARG A 156 36.79 2.09 7.55
N SER A 157 37.32 1.62 6.42
CA SER A 157 38.38 2.31 5.69
C SER A 157 37.82 3.53 4.97
#